data_AF-D5RG46-F1
#
_entry.id   AF-D5RG46-F1
#
_cell.length_a   1.000
_cell.length_b   1.000
_cell.length_c   1.000
_cell.angle_alpha   90.00
_cell.angle_beta   90.00
_cell.angle_gamma   90.00
#
_symmetry.space_group_name_H-M   'P 1'
#
loop_
_entity.id
_entity.type
_entity.pdbx_description
1 polymer ?
#
loop_
_entity_poly.entity_id
_entity_poly.type
_entity_poly.pdbx_seq_one_letter_code
_entity_poly.pdbx_strand_id
1 'polypeptide(L)'
;MNGLPLLIRLARQQADARRTALAAAETARLEELARLRAHDSATARETDRARGDAAEMALWSAWISRAGRQRGQLLALLRQAEQVEEAEREALREDFAQLKRLEIALRQKQEAARHAALRRAEQQAEEAELRRQGERKRSGGE
;
A
#
# COMPACT_ATOMS: atom_id res chain seq x y z
N MET A 1 15.00 -19.10 -15.23
CA MET A 1 14.54 -18.19 -14.15
C MET A 1 13.39 -17.29 -14.63
N ASN A 2 12.16 -17.79 -14.72
CA ASN A 2 10.98 -17.07 -15.23
C ASN A 2 10.10 -16.45 -14.11
N GLY A 3 10.65 -16.24 -12.90
CA GLY A 3 9.86 -15.87 -11.72
C GLY A 3 9.51 -14.37 -11.58
N LEU A 4 10.32 -13.45 -12.12
CA LEU A 4 10.12 -12.01 -11.89
C LEU A 4 8.77 -11.48 -12.39
N PRO A 5 8.27 -11.84 -13.60
CA PRO A 5 6.94 -11.41 -14.03
C PRO A 5 5.81 -11.92 -13.13
N LEU A 6 5.94 -13.14 -12.58
CA LEU A 6 4.97 -13.70 -11.64
C LEU A 6 5.01 -12.94 -10.32
N LEU A 7 6.20 -12.67 -9.77
CA LEU A 7 6.36 -11.89 -8.54
C LEU A 7 5.79 -10.48 -8.67
N ILE A 8 5.99 -9.81 -9.82
CA ILE A 8 5.37 -8.51 -10.10
C ILE A 8 3.85 -8.61 -10.10
N ARG A 9 3.28 -9.65 -10.71
CA ARG A 9 1.82 -9.85 -10.72
C ARG A 9 1.27 -10.06 -9.31
N LEU A 10 1.92 -10.89 -8.51
CA LEU A 10 1.55 -11.13 -7.12
C LEU A 10 1.67 -9.87 -6.27
N ALA A 11 2.75 -9.11 -6.42
CA ALA A 11 2.94 -7.84 -5.71
C ALA A 11 1.87 -6.80 -6.08
N ARG A 12 1.44 -6.74 -7.36
CA ARG A 12 0.32 -5.89 -7.78
C ARG A 12 -1.00 -6.31 -7.14
N GLN A 13 -1.30 -7.61 -7.16
CA GLN A 13 -2.50 -8.14 -6.52
C GLN A 13 -2.53 -7.86 -5.02
N GLN A 14 -1.38 -7.97 -4.35
CA GLN A 14 -1.24 -7.62 -2.94
C GLN A 14 -1.49 -6.12 -2.70
N ALA A 15 -0.88 -5.24 -3.50
CA ALA A 15 -1.10 -3.79 -3.38
C ALA A 15 -2.58 -3.41 -3.63
N ASP A 16 -3.26 -4.08 -4.57
CA ASP A 16 -4.68 -3.86 -4.82
C ASP A 16 -5.56 -4.34 -3.66
N ALA A 17 -5.27 -5.52 -3.09
CA ALA A 17 -5.93 -5.98 -1.86
C ALA A 17 -5.69 -4.99 -0.71
N ARG A 18 -4.47 -4.46 -0.58
CA ARG A 18 -4.10 -3.49 0.45
C ARG A 18 -4.84 -2.16 0.29
N ARG A 19 -5.07 -1.69 -0.95
CA ARG A 19 -5.94 -0.53 -1.22
C ARG A 19 -7.37 -0.75 -0.73
N THR A 20 -7.92 -1.94 -0.93
CA THR A 20 -9.28 -2.24 -0.43
C THR A 20 -9.33 -2.29 1.10
N ALA A 21 -8.29 -2.83 1.74
CA ALA A 21 -8.17 -2.83 3.20
C ALA A 21 -8.06 -1.40 3.76
N LEU A 22 -7.26 -0.54 3.11
CA LEU A 22 -7.15 0.87 3.49
C LEU A 22 -8.50 1.60 3.39
N ALA A 23 -9.25 1.41 2.29
CA ALA A 23 -10.57 2.02 2.14
C ALA A 23 -11.55 1.57 3.24
N ALA A 24 -11.49 0.30 3.64
CA ALA A 24 -12.28 -0.22 4.74
C ALA A 24 -11.86 0.40 6.09
N ALA A 25 -10.55 0.55 6.34
CA ALA A 25 -10.02 1.19 7.54
C ALA A 25 -10.42 2.68 7.63
N GLU A 26 -10.35 3.41 6.51
CA GLU A 26 -10.80 4.81 6.43
C GLU A 26 -12.29 4.94 6.71
N THR A 27 -13.10 4.01 6.17
CA THR A 27 -14.54 3.97 6.44
C THR A 27 -14.81 3.72 7.92
N ALA A 28 -14.14 2.73 8.54
CA ALA A 28 -14.28 2.44 9.95
C ALA A 28 -13.89 3.64 10.84
N ARG A 29 -12.79 4.34 10.53
CA ARG A 29 -12.41 5.57 11.25
C ARG A 29 -13.49 6.66 11.14
N LEU A 30 -14.05 6.86 9.95
CA LEU A 30 -15.12 7.83 9.74
C LEU A 30 -16.40 7.47 10.50
N GLU A 31 -16.74 6.19 10.60
CA GLU A 31 -17.86 5.71 11.40
C GLU A 31 -17.65 5.97 12.91
N GLU A 32 -16.47 5.67 13.45
CA GLU A 32 -16.18 5.95 14.86
C GLU A 32 -16.16 7.47 15.15
N LEU A 33 -15.64 8.27 14.22
CA LEU A 33 -15.70 9.73 14.31
C LEU A 33 -17.15 10.24 14.29
N ALA A 34 -18.00 9.66 13.45
CA ALA A 34 -19.42 10.00 13.40
C ALA A 34 -20.14 9.64 14.70
N ARG A 35 -19.84 8.48 15.30
CA ARG A 35 -20.38 8.07 16.61
C ARG A 35 -19.95 9.02 17.72
N LEU A 36 -18.68 9.43 17.75
CA LEU A 36 -18.19 10.42 18.71
C LEU A 36 -18.93 11.76 18.56
N ARG A 37 -19.09 12.26 17.33
CA ARG A 37 -19.83 13.50 17.06
C ARG A 37 -21.30 13.39 17.46
N ALA A 38 -21.94 12.27 17.20
CA ALA A 38 -23.33 12.02 17.60
C ALA A 38 -23.48 12.01 19.13
N HIS A 39 -22.54 11.37 19.83
CA HIS A 39 -22.49 11.38 21.30
C HIS A 39 -22.29 12.79 21.86
N ASP A 40 -21.34 13.55 21.33
CA ASP A 40 -21.07 14.92 21.78
C ASP A 40 -22.29 15.83 21.53
N SER A 41 -22.97 15.66 20.39
CA SER A 41 -24.21 16.39 20.06
C SER A 41 -25.36 16.02 21.02
N ALA A 42 -25.50 14.74 21.37
CA ALA A 42 -26.50 14.29 22.33
C ALA A 42 -26.22 14.86 23.73
N THR A 43 -24.96 14.86 24.15
CA THR A 43 -24.52 15.41 25.43
C THR A 43 -24.77 16.92 25.52
N ALA A 44 -24.53 17.67 24.44
CA ALA A 44 -24.84 19.09 24.37
C ALA A 44 -26.35 19.33 24.55
N ARG A 45 -27.20 18.62 23.82
CA ARG A 45 -28.66 18.72 23.94
C ARG A 45 -29.17 18.39 25.34
N GLU A 46 -28.60 17.37 25.98
CA GLU A 46 -28.98 16.99 27.35
C GLU A 46 -28.58 18.07 28.36
N THR A 47 -27.40 18.65 28.17
CA THR A 47 -26.90 19.76 29.00
C THR A 47 -27.77 21.01 28.84
N ASP A 48 -28.18 21.32 27.62
CA ASP A 48 -29.08 22.44 27.34
C ASP A 48 -30.48 22.22 27.92
N ARG A 49 -30.99 20.97 27.92
CA ARG A 49 -32.29 20.64 28.54
C ARG A 49 -32.26 20.80 30.05
N ALA A 50 -31.20 20.30 30.71
CA ALA A 50 -31.07 20.40 32.15
C ALA A 50 -30.88 21.85 32.63
N ARG A 51 -30.38 22.73 31.75
CA ARG A 51 -30.16 24.14 32.07
C ARG A 51 -31.48 24.85 32.34
N GLY A 52 -31.69 25.27 33.59
CA GLY A 52 -32.83 26.09 34.00
C GLY A 52 -33.82 25.37 34.92
N ASP A 53 -33.65 24.06 35.15
CA ASP A 53 -34.43 23.29 36.12
C ASP A 53 -33.49 22.61 37.13
N ALA A 54 -33.66 22.93 38.41
CA ALA A 54 -32.83 22.39 39.48
C ALA A 54 -32.98 20.87 39.68
N ALA A 55 -34.18 20.32 39.43
CA ALA A 55 -34.42 18.88 39.53
C ALA A 55 -33.72 18.13 38.38
N GLU A 56 -33.82 18.65 37.15
CA GLU A 56 -33.14 18.11 35.98
C GLU A 56 -31.61 18.23 36.08
N MET A 57 -31.09 19.34 36.64
CA MET A 57 -29.65 19.51 36.90
C MET A 57 -29.08 18.44 37.85
N ALA A 58 -29.86 18.04 38.86
CA ALA A 58 -29.43 16.98 39.78
C ALA A 58 -29.30 15.62 39.06
N LEU A 59 -30.28 15.27 38.22
CA LEU A 59 -30.24 14.05 37.39
C LEU A 59 -29.10 14.11 36.37
N TRP A 60 -28.91 15.26 35.72
CA TRP A 60 -27.82 15.49 34.78
C TRP A 60 -26.44 15.30 35.42
N SER A 61 -26.23 15.78 36.65
CA SER A 61 -24.95 15.65 37.35
C SER A 61 -24.55 14.18 37.60
N ALA A 62 -25.52 13.31 37.86
CA ALA A 62 -25.28 11.87 37.99
C ALA A 62 -24.99 11.22 36.63
N TRP A 63 -25.68 11.68 35.58
CA TRP A 63 -25.54 11.15 34.22
C TRP A 63 -24.25 11.57 33.51
N ILE A 64 -23.80 12.83 33.66
CA ILE A 64 -22.67 13.41 32.91
C ILE A 64 -21.36 12.64 33.16
N SER A 65 -21.18 12.08 34.36
CA SER A 65 -20.03 11.23 34.67
C SER A 65 -20.01 9.94 33.84
N ARG A 66 -21.18 9.35 33.58
CA ARG A 66 -21.32 8.17 32.71
C ARG A 66 -21.09 8.54 31.24
N ALA A 67 -21.64 9.67 30.80
CA ALA A 67 -21.42 10.20 29.45
C ALA A 67 -19.92 10.48 29.19
N GLY A 68 -19.20 11.03 30.19
CA GLY A 68 -17.75 11.24 30.12
C GLY A 68 -16.97 9.93 29.94
N ARG A 69 -17.33 8.87 30.66
CA ARG A 69 -16.73 7.53 30.47
C ARG A 69 -17.00 6.98 29.06
N GLN A 70 -18.24 7.09 28.60
CA GLN A 70 -18.62 6.66 27.24
C GLN A 70 -17.84 7.44 26.17
N ARG A 71 -17.69 8.76 26.33
CA ARG A 71 -16.86 9.58 25.45
C ARG A 71 -15.40 9.12 25.44
N GLY A 72 -14.84 8.79 26.60
CA GLY A 72 -13.49 8.24 26.72
C GLY A 72 -13.33 6.92 25.95
N GLN A 73 -14.33 6.04 26.00
CA GLN A 73 -14.34 4.79 25.21
C GLN A 73 -14.42 5.07 23.71
N LEU A 74 -15.27 5.98 23.26
CA LEU A 74 -15.38 6.38 21.85
C LEU A 74 -14.07 6.98 21.32
N LEU A 75 -13.38 7.79 22.12
CA LEU A 75 -12.07 8.32 21.77
C LEU A 75 -11.01 7.22 21.66
N ALA A 76 -11.04 6.23 22.54
CA ALA A 76 -10.12 5.09 22.47
C ALA A 76 -10.35 4.26 21.19
N LEU A 77 -11.62 3.99 20.84
CA LEU A 77 -11.98 3.30 19.60
C LEU A 77 -11.58 4.10 18.36
N LEU A 78 -11.81 5.42 18.34
CA LEU A 78 -11.36 6.28 17.25
C LEU A 78 -9.84 6.23 17.07
N ARG A 79 -9.08 6.34 18.17
CA ARG A 79 -7.61 6.24 18.13
C ARG A 79 -7.15 4.87 17.62
N GLN A 80 -7.83 3.80 18.00
CA GLN A 80 -7.53 2.46 17.48
C GLN A 80 -7.79 2.39 15.97
N ALA A 81 -8.91 2.94 15.49
CA ALA A 81 -9.21 2.99 14.05
C ALA A 81 -8.18 3.83 13.27
N GLU A 82 -7.73 4.97 13.83
CA GLU A 82 -6.65 5.79 13.27
C GLU A 82 -5.32 5.02 13.16
N GLN A 83 -4.95 4.24 14.18
CA GLN A 83 -3.75 3.40 14.15
C GLN A 83 -3.83 2.31 13.08
N VAL A 84 -5.00 1.70 12.91
CA VAL A 84 -5.23 0.70 11.86
C VAL A 84 -5.14 1.34 10.47
N GLU A 85 -5.78 2.49 10.26
CA GLU A 85 -5.69 3.25 9.00
C GLU A 85 -4.23 3.59 8.65
N GLU A 86 -3.46 4.10 9.61
CA GLU A 86 -2.05 4.45 9.38
C GLU A 86 -1.19 3.20 9.10
N ALA A 87 -1.43 2.09 9.80
CA ALA A 87 -0.74 0.84 9.54
C ALA A 87 -1.01 0.31 8.12
N GLU A 88 -2.26 0.39 7.64
CA GLU A 88 -2.61 0.00 6.28
C GLU A 88 -2.01 0.95 5.22
N ARG A 89 -1.91 2.25 5.52
CA ARG A 89 -1.20 3.22 4.66
C ARG A 89 0.27 2.89 4.52
N GLU A 90 0.94 2.59 5.64
CA GLU A 90 2.37 2.27 5.62
C GLU A 90 2.62 0.94 4.92
N ALA A 91 1.79 -0.08 5.18
CA ALA A 91 1.85 -1.34 4.46
C ALA A 91 1.66 -1.15 2.94
N LEU A 92 0.72 -0.30 2.52
CA LEU A 92 0.52 0.03 1.11
C LEU A 92 1.75 0.72 0.48
N ARG A 93 2.40 1.62 1.20
CA ARG A 93 3.64 2.27 0.75
C ARG A 93 4.75 1.24 0.52
N GLU A 94 4.93 0.30 1.45
CA GLU A 94 5.93 -0.76 1.31
C GLU A 94 5.61 -1.71 0.15
N ASP A 95 4.33 -2.09 -0.03
CA ASP A 95 3.89 -2.91 -1.16
C ASP A 95 4.24 -2.23 -2.51
N PHE A 96 4.05 -0.91 -2.64
CA PHE A 96 4.48 -0.16 -3.82
C PHE A 96 5.99 -0.09 -3.99
N ALA A 97 6.73 0.10 -2.90
CA ALA A 97 8.19 0.11 -2.94
C ALA A 97 8.72 -1.24 -3.42
N GLN A 98 8.20 -2.35 -2.89
CA GLN A 98 8.54 -3.70 -3.33
C GLN A 98 8.21 -3.92 -4.81
N LEU A 99 7.02 -3.51 -5.26
CA LEU A 99 6.64 -3.60 -6.66
C LEU A 99 7.64 -2.85 -7.56
N LYS A 100 8.06 -1.64 -7.17
CA LYS A 100 9.04 -0.86 -7.93
C LYS A 100 10.42 -1.52 -7.97
N ARG A 101 10.88 -2.09 -6.85
CA ARG A 101 12.14 -2.87 -6.82
C ARG A 101 12.09 -4.04 -7.79
N LEU A 102 10.96 -4.76 -7.86
CA LEU A 102 10.77 -5.88 -8.79
C LEU A 102 10.75 -5.43 -10.26
N GLU A 103 10.08 -4.31 -10.57
CA GLU A 103 10.04 -3.74 -11.92
C GLU A 103 11.43 -3.32 -12.39
N ILE A 104 12.24 -2.71 -11.51
CA ILE A 104 13.63 -2.35 -11.81
C ILE A 104 14.47 -3.60 -12.07
N ALA A 105 14.37 -4.62 -11.21
CA ALA A 105 15.10 -5.87 -11.38
C ALA A 105 14.76 -6.59 -12.71
N LEU A 106 13.49 -6.55 -13.13
CA LEU A 106 13.08 -7.09 -14.42
C LEU A 106 13.71 -6.33 -15.58
N ARG A 107 13.71 -4.99 -15.55
CA ARG A 107 14.33 -4.15 -16.60
C ARG A 107 15.83 -4.43 -16.72
N GLN A 108 16.55 -4.42 -15.59
CA GLN A 108 17.99 -4.72 -15.56
C GLN A 108 18.30 -6.10 -16.16
N LYS A 109 17.46 -7.11 -15.86
CA LYS A 109 17.62 -8.45 -16.44
C LYS A 109 17.38 -8.47 -17.94
N GLN A 110 16.37 -7.74 -18.43
CA GLN A 110 16.09 -7.63 -19.85
C GLN A 110 17.21 -6.92 -20.60
N GLU A 111 17.75 -5.84 -20.04
CA GLU A 111 18.92 -5.13 -20.58
C GLU A 111 20.15 -6.03 -20.62
N ALA A 112 20.47 -6.73 -19.53
CA ALA A 112 21.58 -7.67 -19.49
C ALA A 112 21.43 -8.79 -20.53
N ALA A 113 20.22 -9.32 -20.72
CA ALA A 113 19.93 -10.32 -21.74
C ALA A 113 20.12 -9.78 -23.16
N ARG A 114 19.70 -8.53 -23.42
CA ARG A 114 19.91 -7.86 -24.71
C ARG A 114 21.40 -7.66 -24.99
N HIS A 115 22.17 -7.15 -24.04
CA HIS A 115 23.62 -6.98 -24.19
C HIS A 115 24.33 -8.31 -24.41
N ALA A 116 23.93 -9.37 -23.71
CA ALA A 116 24.48 -10.71 -23.92
C ALA A 116 24.15 -11.26 -25.32
N ALA A 117 22.93 -11.02 -25.82
CA ALA A 117 22.53 -11.43 -27.17
C ALA A 117 23.32 -10.67 -28.26
N LEU A 118 23.50 -9.36 -28.10
CA LEU A 118 24.30 -8.54 -29.02
C LEU A 118 25.75 -9.04 -29.09
N ARG A 119 26.41 -9.23 -27.94
CA ARG A 119 27.78 -9.77 -27.90
C ARG A 119 27.91 -11.15 -28.55
N ARG A 120 26.92 -12.03 -28.35
CA ARG A 120 26.90 -13.35 -29.01
C ARG A 120 26.74 -13.23 -30.52
N ALA A 121 25.91 -12.30 -30.99
CA ALA A 121 25.74 -12.05 -32.42
C ALA A 121 27.01 -11.47 -33.06
N GLU A 122 27.69 -10.55 -32.38
CA GLU A 122 29.00 -10.01 -32.80
C GLU A 122 30.04 -11.13 -32.91
N GLN A 123 30.19 -11.96 -31.88
CA GLN A 123 31.11 -13.10 -31.89
C GLN A 123 30.81 -14.09 -33.03
N GLN A 124 29.54 -14.39 -33.28
CA GLN A 124 29.14 -15.26 -34.39
C GLN A 124 29.44 -14.65 -35.76
N ALA A 125 29.29 -13.34 -35.90
CA ALA A 125 29.62 -12.62 -37.14
C ALA A 125 31.14 -12.64 -37.39
N GLU A 126 31.95 -12.37 -36.36
CA GLU A 126 33.42 -12.43 -36.43
C GLU A 126 33.90 -13.85 -36.80
N GLU A 127 33.36 -14.88 -36.15
CA GLU A 127 33.69 -16.28 -36.48
C GLU A 127 33.34 -16.63 -37.93
N ALA A 128 32.18 -16.18 -38.43
CA ALA A 128 31.76 -16.41 -39.81
C ALA A 128 32.64 -15.66 -40.82
N GLU A 129 33.14 -14.47 -40.48
CA GLU A 129 34.12 -13.76 -41.30
C GLU A 129 35.47 -14.46 -41.34
N LEU A 130 35.99 -14.92 -40.19
CA LEU A 130 37.24 -15.66 -40.12
C LEU A 130 37.18 -16.97 -40.93
N ARG A 131 36.06 -17.70 -40.87
CA ARG A 131 35.86 -18.91 -41.71
C ARG A 131 35.90 -18.58 -43.20
N ARG A 132 35.17 -17.55 -43.63
CA ARG A 132 35.16 -17.10 -45.04
C ARG A 132 36.55 -16.66 -45.53
N GLN A 133 37.32 -15.97 -44.68
CA GLN A 133 38.69 -15.58 -45.02
C GLN A 133 39.63 -16.78 -45.09
N GLY A 134 39.48 -17.75 -44.17
CA GLY A 134 40.23 -19.00 -44.18
C GLY A 134 39.97 -19.85 -45.43
N GLU A 135 38.71 -19.91 -45.88
CA GLU A 135 38.32 -20.61 -47.12
C GLU A 135 38.89 -19.92 -48.37
N ARG A 136 38.81 -18.58 -48.46
CA ARG A 136 39.39 -17.82 -49.58
C ARG A 136 40.91 -17.97 -49.69
N LYS A 137 41.63 -18.03 -48.56
CA LYS A 137 43.08 -18.26 -48.56
C LYS A 137 43.45 -19.67 -49.02
N ARG A 138 42.58 -20.67 -48.82
CA ARG A 138 42.81 -22.04 -49.31
C ARG A 138 42.49 -22.21 -50.80
N SER A 139 41.57 -21.41 -51.36
CA SER A 139 41.19 -21.49 -52.78
C SER A 139 42.02 -20.63 -53.74
N GLY A 140 42.82 -19.69 -53.23
CA GLY A 140 43.65 -18.78 -54.04
C GLY A 140 45.15 -19.11 -54.03
N GLY A 141 45.53 -20.32 -53.61
CA GLY A 141 46.91 -20.79 -53.49
C GLY A 141 47.34 -21.85 -54.51
N GLU A 142 46.62 -21.96 -55.63
CA GLU A 142 47.04 -22.71 -56.84
C GLU A 142 47.54 -21.72 -57.90
#